data_AF-A0A173V510-F1
#
_entry.id   AF-A0A173V510-F1
#
_cell.length_a   1.000
_cell.length_b   1.000
_cell.length_c   1.000
_cell.angle_alpha   90.00
_cell.angle_beta   90.00
_cell.angle_gamma   90.00
#
_symmetry.space_group_name_H-M   'P 1'
#
loop_
_entity.id
_entity.type
_entity.pdbx_description
1 polymer ?
#
loop_
_entity_poly.entity_id
_entity_poly.type
_entity_poly.pdbx_seq_one_letter_code
_entity_poly.pdbx_strand_id
1 'polypeptide(L)' 'MEDYAILIILFLMAVCLLILTVIGYWGVFCKAGEKGWKVLIPFYNEYLLFKIAWKPSICLFK' A
#
# COMPACT_ATOMS: atom_id res chain seq x y z
N MET A 1 -32.93 -11.29 0.05
CA MET A 1 -32.21 -11.53 1.33
C MET A 1 -30.84 -12.11 1.05
N GLU A 2 -30.72 -13.09 0.15
CA GLU A 2 -29.46 -13.75 -0.21
C GLU A 2 -28.43 -12.81 -0.86
N ASP A 3 -28.86 -11.88 -1.71
CA ASP A 3 -27.96 -10.93 -2.39
C ASP A 3 -27.21 -10.00 -1.42
N TYR A 4 -27.89 -9.56 -0.35
CA TYR A 4 -27.28 -8.70 0.67
C TYR A 4 -26.19 -9.43 1.45
N ALA A 5 -26.35 -10.74 1.70
CA ALA A 5 -25.34 -11.55 2.38
C ALA A 5 -24.05 -11.64 1.55
N ILE A 6 -24.17 -11.84 0.23
CA ILE A 6 -23.01 -11.86 -0.68
C ILE A 6 -22.30 -10.49 -0.67
N LEU A 7 -23.05 -9.39 -0.76
CA LEU A 7 -22.47 -8.04 -0.72
C LEU A 7 -21.72 -7.75 0.60
N ILE A 8 -22.25 -8.21 1.73
CA ILE A 8 -21.59 -8.05 3.04
C ILE A 8 -20.29 -8.86 3.11
N ILE A 9 -20.29 -10.10 2.61
CA ILE A 9 -19.09 -10.95 2.58
C ILE A 9 -18.01 -10.32 1.70
N LEU A 10 -18.37 -9.84 0.50
CA LEU A 10 -17.44 -9.16 -0.40
C LEU A 10 -16.87 -7.89 0.22
N PHE A 11 -17.70 -7.10 0.90
CA PHE A 11 -17.26 -5.89 1.60
C PHE A 11 -16.23 -6.22 2.70
N LEU A 12 -16.53 -7.20 3.55
CA LEU A 12 -15.60 -7.64 4.60
C LEU A 12 -14.27 -8.13 4.03
N MET A 13 -14.31 -8.91 2.94
CA MET A 13 -13.12 -9.40 2.28
C MET A 13 -12.28 -8.24 1.69
N ALA A 14 -12.92 -7.25 1.07
CA ALA A 14 -12.24 -6.07 0.55
C ALA A 14 -11.55 -5.26 1.66
N VAL A 15 -12.21 -5.08 2.81
CA VAL A 15 -11.63 -4.39 3.98
C VAL A 15 -10.43 -5.14 4.53
N CYS A 16 -10.51 -6.47 4.67
CA CYS A 16 -9.37 -7.29 5.10
C CYS A 16 -8.16 -7.16 4.17
N LEU A 17 -8.39 -7.24 2.85
CA LEU A 17 -7.33 -7.06 1.86
C LEU A 17 -6.73 -5.66 1.93
N LEU A 18 -7.55 -4.61 2.08
CA LEU A 18 -7.08 -3.24 2.22
C LEU A 18 -6.13 -3.09 3.40
N ILE A 19 -6.48 -3.63 4.57
CA ILE A 19 -5.65 -3.59 5.78
C ILE A 19 -4.31 -4.31 5.53
N LEU A 20 -4.34 -5.49 4.91
CA LEU A 20 -3.13 -6.25 4.57
C LEU A 20 -2.20 -5.45 3.64
N THR A 21 -2.78 -4.79 2.62
CA THR A 21 -2.03 -3.97 1.66
C THR A 21 -1.37 -2.77 2.36
N VAL A 22 -2.09 -2.11 3.28
CA VAL A 22 -1.56 -0.99 4.07
C VAL A 22 -0.37 -1.43 4.92
N ILE A 23 -0.45 -2.58 5.59
CA ILE A 23 0.65 -3.12 6.40
C ILE A 23 1.86 -3.47 5.51
N GLY A 24 1.63 -4.08 4.34
CA GLY A 24 2.68 -4.39 3.38
C GLY A 24 3.44 -3.15 2.91
N TYR A 25 2.72 -2.13 2.47
CA TYR A 25 3.31 -0.85 2.05
C TYR A 25 3.99 -0.10 3.19
N TRP A 26 3.45 -0.17 4.41
CA TRP A 26 4.10 0.40 5.58
C TRP A 26 5.51 -0.18 5.76
N GLY A 27 5.65 -1.50 5.60
CA GLY A 27 6.95 -2.18 5.61
C GLY A 27 7.90 -1.70 4.50
N VAL A 28 7.38 -1.52 3.28
CA VAL A 28 8.17 -0.99 2.14
C VAL A 28 8.70 0.41 2.44
N PHE A 29 7.85 1.31 2.94
CA PHE A 29 8.26 2.67 3.26
C PHE A 29 9.28 2.72 4.39
N CYS A 30 9.09 1.94 5.45
CA CYS A 30 10.08 1.83 6.52
C CYS A 30 11.45 1.33 6.00
N LYS A 31 11.47 0.34 5.10
CA LYS A 31 12.71 -0.16 4.46
C LYS A 31 13.37 0.89 3.56
N ALA A 32 12.59 1.76 2.94
CA ALA A 32 13.07 2.86 2.10
C ALA A 32 13.52 4.10 2.90
N GLY A 33 13.46 4.07 4.25
CA GLY A 33 13.80 5.19 5.13
C GLY A 33 12.71 6.27 5.22
N GLU A 34 11.50 5.96 4.78
CA GLU A 34 10.34 6.85 4.83
C GLU A 34 9.39 6.43 5.96
N LYS A 35 8.60 7.37 6.49
CA LYS A 35 7.66 7.07 7.58
C LYS A 35 6.48 6.23 7.05
N GLY A 36 6.24 5.06 7.62
CA GLY A 36 5.22 4.13 7.11
C GLY A 36 3.79 4.67 7.08
N TRP A 37 3.40 5.58 7.99
CA TRP A 37 2.07 6.21 7.99
C TRP A 37 1.75 7.00 6.72
N LYS A 38 2.76 7.36 5.92
CA LYS A 38 2.59 8.02 4.62
C LYS A 38 1.79 7.19 3.63
N VAL A 39 1.64 5.88 3.86
CA VAL A 39 0.78 4.98 3.08
C VAL A 39 -0.69 5.38 3.10
N LEU A 40 -1.16 6.03 4.17
CA LEU A 40 -2.56 6.42 4.34
C LEU A 40 -2.96 7.64 3.51
N ILE A 41 -1.99 8.36 2.93
CA ILE A 41 -2.25 9.57 2.15
C ILE A 41 -2.53 9.18 0.69
N PRO A 42 -3.75 9.41 0.16
CA PRO A 42 -4.30 8.76 -1.05
C PRO A 42 -3.73 9.21 -2.42
N PHE A 43 -2.59 9.87 -2.46
CA PHE A 43 -1.86 10.22 -3.70
C PHE A 43 -0.36 10.34 -3.43
N TYR A 44 -0.03 10.81 -2.23
CA TYR A 44 1.35 10.94 -1.79
C TYR A 44 2.03 9.58 -1.60
N ASN A 45 1.29 8.53 -1.21
CA ASN A 45 1.83 7.18 -1.12
C ASN A 45 2.37 6.69 -2.48
N GLU A 46 1.64 6.97 -3.55
CA GLU A 46 1.95 6.53 -4.90
C GLU A 46 3.11 7.33 -5.47
N TYR A 47 3.11 8.65 -5.27
CA TYR A 47 4.29 9.49 -5.53
C TYR A 47 5.53 8.99 -4.78
N LEU A 48 5.39 8.60 -3.51
CA LEU A 48 6.49 8.04 -2.72
C LEU A 48 6.99 6.72 -3.28
N LEU A 49 6.08 5.83 -3.69
CA LEU A 49 6.44 4.57 -4.34
C LEU A 49 7.25 4.85 -5.61
N PHE A 50 6.80 5.78 -6.46
CA PHE A 50 7.56 6.18 -7.64
C PHE A 50 8.91 6.81 -7.27
N LYS A 51 8.96 7.70 -6.28
CA LYS A 51 10.21 8.31 -5.78
C LYS A 51 11.19 7.25 -5.26
N ILE A 52 10.71 6.19 -4.61
CA ILE A 52 11.53 5.08 -4.11
C ILE A 52 12.00 4.21 -5.29
N ALA A 53 11.11 3.89 -6.23
CA ALA A 53 11.42 3.04 -7.38
C ALA A 53 12.36 3.70 -8.40
N TRP A 54 12.27 5.01 -8.59
CA TRP A 54 13.09 5.79 -9.52
C TRP A 54 14.38 6.35 -8.90
N LYS A 55 14.80 5.87 -7.73
CA LYS A 55 16.13 6.21 -7.20
C LYS A 55 17.21 5.63 -8.14
N PRO A 56 18.13 6.44 -8.67
CA PRO A 56 19.17 5.97 -9.61
C PRO A 56 20.13 4.94 -8.98
N SER A 57 20.08 4.78 -7.66
CA SER A 57 20.81 3.76 -6.89
C SER A 57 20.49 2.31 -7.29
N ILE A 58 19.31 2.04 -7.88
CA ILE A 58 18.94 0.68 -8.30
C ILE A 58 19.57 0.29 -9.65
N CYS A 59 19.90 1.27 -10.50
CA CYS A 59 20.48 1.05 -11.83
C CYS A 59 21.96 1.43 -11.94
N LEU A 60 22.49 2.22 -11.01
CA LEU A 60 23.92 2.50 -10.91
C LEU A 60 24.49 1.74 -9.71
N PHE A 61 24.70 0.44 -9.90
CA PHE A 61 25.78 -0.24 -9.20
C PHE A 61 27.07 0.50 -9.58
N LYS A 62 27.60 1.28 -8.65
CA LYS A 62 28.98 1.74 -8.70
C LYS A 62 29.89 0.66 -8.15
#